data_AF-A0A6I1JLS7-F1
#
_entry.id   AF-A0A6I1JLS7-F1
#
_cell.length_a   1.000
_cell.length_b   1.000
_cell.length_c   1.000
_cell.angle_alpha   90.00
_cell.angle_beta   90.00
_cell.angle_gamma   90.00
#
_symmetry.space_group_name_H-M   'P 1'
#
loop_
_entity.id
_entity.type
_entity.pdbx_description
1 polymer ?
#
loop_
_entity_poly.entity_id
_entity_poly.type
_entity_poly.pdbx_seq_one_letter_code
_entity_poly.pdbx_strand_id
1 'polypeptide(L)'
;RSNEKIAVLRVTPAGAARPQPDLLGIWMMEHGDSYTGRVARGGNCLYDVRVGFDPEDAQNVTLARQNLCETSEIVIPARRASGG
;
A
#
# COMPACT_ATOMS: atom_id res chain seq x y z
N ARG A 1 -9.23 -16.74 7.69
CA ARG A 1 -9.42 -15.73 6.61
C ARG A 1 -9.56 -14.39 7.32
N SER A 2 -8.64 -13.45 7.12
CA SER A 2 -8.81 -12.10 7.69
C SER A 2 -9.83 -11.38 6.83
N ASN A 3 -10.89 -10.84 7.44
CA ASN A 3 -11.84 -9.93 6.78
C ASN A 3 -11.33 -8.47 6.81
N GLU A 4 -10.02 -8.27 7.03
CA GLU A 4 -9.40 -6.95 6.95
C GLU A 4 -9.55 -6.39 5.54
N LYS A 5 -10.06 -5.16 5.50
CA LYS A 5 -10.13 -4.35 4.30
C LYS A 5 -8.96 -3.39 4.31
N ILE A 6 -8.44 -3.09 3.14
CA ILE A 6 -7.49 -1.99 2.98
C ILE A 6 -8.32 -0.72 2.78
N ALA A 7 -8.22 0.21 3.72
CA ALA A 7 -8.89 1.51 3.65
C ALA A 7 -7.99 2.59 3.05
N VAL A 8 -6.66 2.42 3.13
CA VAL A 8 -5.69 3.41 2.67
C VAL A 8 -4.57 2.70 1.89
N LEU A 9 -4.25 3.19 0.69
CA LEU A 9 -3.10 2.76 -0.09
C LEU A 9 -2.28 3.97 -0.50
N ARG A 10 -1.04 4.06 -0.04
CA ARG A 10 -0.09 5.11 -0.44
C ARG A 10 1.12 4.47 -1.08
N VAL A 11 1.47 4.94 -2.28
CA VAL A 11 2.70 4.54 -2.96
C VAL A 11 3.58 5.75 -3.10
N THR A 12 4.69 5.76 -2.36
CA THR A 12 5.60 6.91 -2.27
C THR A 12 6.95 6.54 -2.86
N PRO A 13 7.55 7.34 -3.75
CA PRO A 13 8.93 7.09 -4.19
C PRO A 13 9.87 7.00 -2.99
N ALA A 14 10.76 6.02 -2.98
CA ALA A 14 11.71 5.81 -1.89
C ALA A 14 12.57 7.06 -1.70
N GLY A 15 12.62 7.57 -0.47
CA GLY A 15 13.34 8.80 -0.12
C GLY A 15 12.60 10.11 -0.45
N ALA A 16 11.35 10.06 -0.92
CA ALA A 16 10.55 11.27 -1.08
C ALA A 16 10.28 11.92 0.29
N ALA A 17 10.49 13.24 0.37
CA ALA A 17 10.31 14.00 1.60
C ALA A 17 8.83 14.18 2.03
N ARG A 18 7.88 13.93 1.13
CA ARG A 18 6.45 14.11 1.38
C ARG A 18 5.68 12.82 1.08
N PRO A 19 4.77 12.39 1.99
CA PRO A 19 3.85 11.30 1.72
C PRO A 19 3.01 11.59 0.48
N GLN A 20 2.76 10.55 -0.32
CA GLN A 20 1.81 10.64 -1.43
C GLN A 20 0.36 10.56 -0.93
N PRO A 21 -0.59 11.10 -1.72
CA PRO A 21 -2.01 10.95 -1.42
C PRO A 21 -2.42 9.47 -1.37
N ASP A 22 -3.52 9.22 -0.67
CA ASP A 22 -4.17 7.92 -0.74
C ASP A 22 -4.74 7.69 -2.15
N LEU A 23 -4.47 6.49 -2.66
CA LEU A 23 -4.85 6.05 -4.00
C LEU A 23 -6.25 5.44 -4.04
N LEU A 24 -6.80 5.01 -2.90
CA LEU A 24 -8.15 4.42 -2.82
C LEU A 24 -9.23 5.47 -2.59
N GLY A 25 -8.92 6.54 -1.86
CA GLY A 25 -9.85 7.62 -1.56
C GLY A 25 -10.99 7.14 -0.66
N ILE A 26 -12.17 6.95 -1.23
CA ILE A 26 -13.34 6.42 -0.50
C ILE A 26 -13.52 4.91 -0.68
N TRP A 27 -12.74 4.30 -1.57
CA TRP A 27 -12.84 2.87 -1.85
C TRP A 27 -12.07 2.07 -0.79
N MET A 28 -12.58 0.87 -0.48
CA MET A 28 -11.92 -0.07 0.40
C MET A 28 -11.70 -1.37 -0.37
N MET A 29 -10.45 -1.85 -0.40
CA MET A 29 -10.14 -3.11 -1.06
C MET A 29 -10.41 -4.29 -0.12
N GLU A 30 -11.12 -5.28 -0.62
CA GLU A 30 -11.34 -6.56 0.05
C GLU A 30 -10.27 -7.59 -0.35
N HIS A 31 -10.28 -8.74 0.31
CA HIS A 31 -9.35 -9.81 -0.01
C HIS A 31 -9.56 -10.34 -1.43
N GLY A 32 -8.52 -10.25 -2.26
CA GLY A 32 -8.55 -10.68 -3.66
C GLY A 32 -8.82 -9.56 -4.65
N ASP A 33 -9.12 -8.35 -4.16
CA ASP A 33 -9.23 -7.18 -5.02
C ASP A 33 -7.88 -6.78 -5.58
N SER A 34 -7.91 -6.26 -6.80
CA SER A 34 -6.75 -5.71 -7.49
C SER A 34 -6.98 -4.23 -7.77
N TYR A 35 -5.99 -3.41 -7.43
CA TYR A 35 -5.98 -1.99 -7.76
C TYR A 35 -4.94 -1.70 -8.84
N THR A 36 -5.39 -1.11 -9.94
CA THR A 36 -4.52 -0.63 -11.01
C THR A 36 -4.57 0.89 -11.02
N GLY A 37 -3.47 1.53 -10.64
CA GLY A 37 -3.37 2.98 -10.58
C GLY A 37 -2.06 3.50 -11.15
N ARG A 38 -2.01 4.82 -11.36
CA ARG A 38 -0.77 5.51 -11.73
C ARG A 38 -0.09 6.01 -10.48
N VAL A 39 1.20 5.70 -10.34
CA VAL A 39 2.04 6.20 -9.24
C VAL A 39 2.92 7.33 -9.74
N ALA A 40 3.29 8.25 -8.84
CA ALA A 40 4.21 9.32 -9.16
C ALA A 40 5.54 8.72 -9.66
N ARG A 41 6.15 9.30 -10.70
CA ARG A 41 7.43 8.78 -11.20
C ARG A 41 8.55 9.06 -10.20
N GLY A 42 9.10 8.01 -9.59
CA GLY A 42 10.35 8.05 -8.85
C GLY A 42 11.54 7.74 -9.76
N GLY A 43 12.67 8.44 -9.59
CA GLY A 43 13.85 8.29 -10.47
C GLY A 43 14.40 6.86 -10.54
N ASN A 44 14.28 6.08 -9.46
CA ASN A 44 14.89 4.74 -9.35
C ASN A 44 13.86 3.60 -9.33
N CYS A 45 12.59 3.85 -9.64
CA CYS A 45 11.48 2.88 -9.52
C CYS A 45 11.32 2.20 -8.15
N LEU A 46 12.02 2.67 -7.12
CA LEU A 46 11.88 2.19 -5.76
C LEU A 46 10.77 2.96 -5.08
N TYR A 47 9.83 2.23 -4.48
CA TYR A 47 8.69 2.80 -3.80
C TYR A 47 8.48 2.17 -2.44
N ASP A 48 8.07 2.99 -1.48
CA ASP A 48 7.53 2.55 -0.22
C ASP A 48 6.01 2.48 -0.35
N VAL A 49 5.46 1.28 -0.19
CA VAL A 49 4.02 1.03 -0.26
C VAL A 49 3.47 0.88 1.14
N ARG A 50 2.63 1.83 1.54
CA ARG A 50 1.97 1.84 2.83
C ARG A 50 0.50 1.48 2.66
N VAL A 51 0.07 0.53 3.47
CA VAL A 51 -1.29 -0.01 3.49
C VAL A 51 -1.86 0.21 4.88
N GLY A 52 -2.98 0.94 4.95
CA GLY A 52 -3.76 1.14 6.17
C GLY A 52 -5.03 0.29 6.15
N PHE A 53 -5.34 -0.34 7.28
CA PHE A 53 -6.51 -1.21 7.45
C PHE A 53 -7.72 -0.47 8.05
N ASP A 54 -7.52 0.76 8.47
CA ASP A 54 -8.54 1.69 8.95
C ASP A 54 -8.41 3.05 8.27
N PRO A 55 -9.49 3.86 8.19
CA PRO A 55 -9.46 5.17 7.54
C PRO A 55 -8.54 6.19 8.23
N GLU A 56 -8.22 5.98 9.51
CA GLU A 56 -7.30 6.82 10.29
C GLU A 56 -5.83 6.43 10.06
N ASP A 57 -5.58 5.36 9.28
CA ASP A 57 -4.25 4.79 9.00
C ASP A 57 -3.46 4.44 10.27
N ALA A 58 -4.18 4.14 11.37
CA ALA A 58 -3.61 3.82 12.68
C ALA A 58 -2.98 2.42 12.70
N GLN A 59 -3.61 1.47 12.00
CA GLN A 59 -3.12 0.13 11.76
C GLN A 59 -2.62 0.04 10.32
N ASN A 60 -1.30 0.06 10.16
CA ASN A 60 -0.68 0.01 8.85
C ASN A 60 0.47 -1.00 8.77
N VAL A 61 0.83 -1.30 7.52
CA VAL A 61 2.03 -2.05 7.13
C VAL A 61 2.71 -1.26 6.02
N THR A 62 4.04 -1.13 6.09
CA THR A 62 4.84 -0.51 5.04
C THR A 62 5.76 -1.56 4.42
N LEU A 63 5.61 -1.77 3.12
CA LEU A 63 6.53 -2.53 2.28
C LEU A 63 7.52 -1.54 1.69
N ALA A 64 8.70 -1.46 2.29
CA ALA A 64 9.72 -0.50 1.87
C ALA A 64 10.47 -0.97 0.62
N ARG A 65 10.96 -0.01 -0.18
CA ARG A 65 11.89 -0.22 -1.31
C ARG A 65 11.45 -1.27 -2.34
N GLN A 66 10.17 -1.32 -2.65
CA GLN A 66 9.62 -2.19 -3.70
C GLN A 66 10.04 -1.66 -5.07
N ASN A 67 10.66 -2.52 -5.89
CA ASN A 67 11.11 -2.16 -7.23
C ASN A 67 10.02 -2.45 -8.26
N LEU A 68 9.26 -1.41 -8.64
CA LEU A 68 8.17 -1.53 -9.60
C LEU A 68 8.64 -1.69 -11.06
N CYS A 69 9.92 -1.49 -11.34
CA CYS A 69 10.49 -1.71 -12.68
C CYS A 69 10.87 -3.18 -12.90
N GLU A 70 11.23 -3.90 -11.84
CA GLU A 70 11.46 -5.35 -11.88
C GLU A 70 10.17 -6.14 -11.68
N THR A 71 9.29 -5.65 -10.80
CA THR A 71 8.05 -6.34 -10.43
C THR A 71 6.89 -5.36 -10.48
N SER A 72 6.05 -5.45 -11.50
CA SER A 72 4.89 -4.56 -11.65
C SER A 72 3.75 -4.87 -10.69
N GLU A 73 3.86 -5.94 -9.90
CA GLU A 73 2.88 -6.40 -8.95
C GLU A 73 3.48 -6.47 -7.55
N ILE A 74 2.74 -5.96 -6.55
CA ILE A 74 3.10 -6.02 -5.14
C ILE A 74 1.99 -6.76 -4.42
N VAL A 75 2.34 -7.89 -3.80
CA VAL A 75 1.42 -8.66 -2.97
C VAL A 75 1.44 -8.08 -1.56
N ILE A 76 0.31 -7.53 -1.12
CA ILE A 76 0.13 -7.13 0.27
C ILE A 76 -0.10 -8.39 1.11
N PRO A 77 0.77 -8.72 2.08
CA PRO A 77 0.49 -9.81 2.98
C PRO A 77 -0.72 -9.45 3.84
N ALA A 78 -1.69 -10.35 3.94
CA ALA A 78 -2.76 -10.21 4.93
C ALA A 78 -2.11 -10.02 6.30
N ARG A 79 -2.55 -9.02 7.06
CA ARG A 79 -2.17 -8.91 8.46
C ARG A 79 -2.56 -10.23 9.10
N ARG A 80 -1.58 -10.96 9.66
CA ARG A 80 -1.95 -11.95 10.66
C ARG A 80 -2.52 -11.12 11.78
N ALA A 81 -3.82 -11.26 12.04
CA ALA A 81 -4.38 -10.86 13.32
C ALA A 81 -3.43 -11.42 14.37
N SER A 82 -2.63 -10.56 14.99
CA SER A 82 -1.74 -10.91 16.07
C SER A 82 -2.65 -11.32 17.20
N GLY A 83 -3.00 -12.61 17.22
CA GLY A 83 -3.75 -13.23 18.31
C GLY A 83 -2.92 -13.10 19.57
N GLY A 84 -3.49 -12.42 20.55
CA GLY A 84 -3.13 -12.47 21.95
C GLY A 84 -4.41 -12.71 22.73
#